data_AF-A0P2T6-F1
#
_entry.id   AF-A0P2T6-F1
#
_cell.length_a   1.000
_cell.length_b   1.000
_cell.length_c   1.000
_cell.angle_alpha   90.00
_cell.angle_beta   90.00
_cell.angle_gamma   90.00
#
_symmetry.space_group_name_H-M   'P 1'
#
loop_
_entity.id
_entity.type
_entity.pdbx_description
1 polymer ?
#
loop_
_entity_poly.entity_id
_entity_poly.type
_entity_poly.pdbx_seq_one_letter_code
_entity_poly.pdbx_strand_id
1 'polypeptide(L)'
;MRAAIFAKALKQRTVLAATTVGRGFGPQSPRDIDNRWGNNRRVFSTVPDRSRMTLCDIHFHKNAEHRGGDFTTFAGNGDGRGYGTGFLYDGRLSAAELALRQRPVGSNTGDELIPGDTIEIHFVFSTVSGGRDRGTALEISSGMKYPVIPTKSANAQAVKK
;
A
#
# COMPACT_ATOMS: atom_id res chain seq x y z
N MET A 1 17.27 -9.20 16.62
CA MET A 1 16.74 -8.49 15.43
C MET A 1 15.31 -7.97 15.60
N ARG A 2 14.31 -8.79 16.01
CA ARG A 2 12.91 -8.36 16.19
C ARG A 2 12.71 -7.14 17.11
N ALA A 3 13.45 -7.04 18.22
CA ALA A 3 13.37 -5.88 19.13
C ALA A 3 13.82 -4.55 18.49
N ALA A 4 14.85 -4.58 17.63
CA ALA A 4 15.33 -3.39 16.92
C ALA A 4 14.33 -2.90 15.86
N ILE A 5 13.69 -3.84 15.15
CA ILE A 5 12.61 -3.54 14.19
C ILE A 5 11.42 -2.90 14.92
N PHE A 6 11.02 -3.47 16.06
CA PHE A 6 9.94 -2.91 16.87
C PHE A 6 10.26 -1.50 17.37
N ALA A 7 11.47 -1.29 17.92
CA ALA A 7 11.91 0.03 18.37
C ALA A 7 11.94 1.06 17.23
N LYS A 8 12.33 0.65 16.02
CA LYS A 8 12.32 1.51 14.83
C LYS A 8 10.90 1.89 14.42
N ALA A 9 9.99 0.93 14.29
CA ALA A 9 8.60 1.17 13.92
C ALA A 9 7.89 2.06 14.96
N LEU A 10 8.16 1.82 16.25
CA LEU A 10 7.66 2.67 17.33
C LEU A 10 8.19 4.10 17.21
N LYS A 11 9.50 4.28 17.03
CA LYS A 11 10.12 5.60 16.85
C LYS A 11 9.51 6.36 15.67
N GLN A 12 9.31 5.70 14.53
CA GLN A 12 8.68 6.29 13.35
C GLN A 12 7.26 6.77 13.65
N ARG A 13 6.45 5.94 14.32
CA ARG A 13 5.07 6.28 14.71
C ARG A 13 5.02 7.44 15.70
N THR A 14 5.91 7.46 16.69
CA THR A 14 6.00 8.56 17.67
C THR A 14 6.34 9.87 16.99
N VAL A 15 7.34 9.86 16.10
CA VAL A 15 7.73 11.06 15.34
C VAL A 15 6.59 11.53 14.44
N LEU A 16 5.93 10.61 13.73
CA LEU A 16 4.82 10.96 12.84
C LEU A 16 3.63 11.54 13.60
N ALA A 17 3.26 10.98 14.75
CA ALA A 17 2.21 11.52 15.60
C ALA A 17 2.54 12.94 16.07
N ALA A 18 3.78 13.18 16.52
CA ALA A 18 4.20 14.50 16.99
C ALA A 18 4.24 15.55 15.87
N THR A 19 4.71 15.19 14.67
CA THR A 19 4.87 16.14 13.55
C THR A 19 3.57 16.47 12.83
N THR A 20 2.51 15.68 13.03
CA THR A 20 1.21 15.83 12.37
C THR A 20 0.17 16.61 13.19
N VAL A 21 0.47 16.92 14.46
CA VAL A 21 -0.41 17.73 15.31
C VAL A 21 -0.75 19.06 14.64
N GLY A 22 -2.04 19.33 14.47
CA GLY A 22 -2.54 20.58 13.88
C GLY A 22 -2.27 20.75 12.38
N ARG A 23 -1.66 19.77 11.69
CA ARG A 23 -1.32 19.87 10.25
C ARG A 23 -2.49 19.55 9.32
N GLY A 24 -3.59 19.01 9.85
CA GLY A 24 -4.77 18.62 9.06
C GLY A 24 -4.54 17.39 8.19
N PHE A 25 -3.61 16.52 8.61
CA PHE A 25 -3.39 15.15 8.13
C PHE A 25 -2.77 14.33 9.27
N GLY A 26 -2.78 13.01 9.16
CA GLY A 26 -2.18 12.08 10.12
C GLY A 26 -1.53 10.90 9.40
N PRO A 27 -1.15 9.84 10.13
CA PRO A 27 -0.64 8.61 9.52
C PRO A 27 -1.60 8.09 8.45
N GLN A 28 -1.08 7.76 7.27
CA GLN A 28 -1.91 7.27 6.17
C GLN A 28 -2.09 5.74 6.20
N SER A 29 -1.09 4.99 6.69
CA SER A 29 -1.06 3.52 6.66
C SER A 29 -0.26 2.93 7.83
N PRO A 30 -0.55 1.68 8.26
CA PRO A 30 -1.76 0.90 7.94
C PRO A 30 -2.98 1.52 8.65
N ARG A 31 -4.13 1.59 8.00
CA ARG A 31 -5.40 2.01 8.61
C ARG A 31 -6.45 0.91 8.50
N ASP A 32 -7.52 1.05 9.28
CA ASP A 32 -8.73 0.24 9.13
C ASP A 32 -9.70 0.96 8.17
N ILE A 33 -9.95 0.37 7.00
CA ILE A 33 -10.85 0.94 5.99
C ILE A 33 -12.33 0.62 6.27
N ASP A 34 -12.62 -0.35 7.15
CA ASP A 34 -13.98 -0.60 7.62
C ASP A 34 -14.40 0.43 8.68
N ASN A 35 -13.43 1.11 9.29
CA ASN A 35 -13.69 2.24 10.17
C ASN A 35 -14.18 3.46 9.39
N ARG A 36 -15.49 3.69 9.43
CA ARG A 36 -16.16 4.85 8.81
C ARG A 36 -16.07 6.12 9.66
N TRP A 37 -15.57 6.04 10.89
CA TRP A 37 -15.44 7.21 11.76
C TRP A 37 -14.21 8.03 11.38
N GLY A 38 -14.46 9.29 11.08
CA GLY A 38 -13.44 10.26 10.74
C GLY A 38 -14.10 11.48 10.10
N ASN A 39 -13.50 12.65 10.28
CA ASN A 39 -13.91 13.85 9.56
C ASN A 39 -12.73 14.36 8.75
N ASN A 40 -12.84 14.28 7.43
CA ASN A 40 -11.93 14.96 6.54
C ASN A 40 -12.63 16.20 6.00
N ARG A 41 -12.30 17.37 6.54
CA ARG A 41 -12.86 18.65 6.09
C ARG A 41 -12.32 19.10 4.72
N ARG A 42 -11.39 18.35 4.13
CA ARG A 42 -10.85 18.65 2.80
C ARG A 42 -11.83 18.19 1.74
N VAL A 43 -12.11 19.10 0.80
CA VAL A 43 -12.86 18.80 -0.41
C VAL A 43 -11.86 18.52 -1.52
N PHE A 44 -12.02 17.39 -2.21
CA PHE A 44 -11.23 17.04 -3.38
C PHE A 44 -12.07 17.23 -4.64
N SER A 45 -11.47 17.75 -5.70
CA SER A 45 -12.11 17.80 -7.01
C SER A 45 -12.24 16.39 -7.58
N THR A 46 -13.31 16.16 -8.34
CA THR A 46 -13.44 14.93 -9.13
C THR A 46 -12.37 14.92 -10.23
N VAL A 47 -11.70 13.79 -10.38
CA VAL A 47 -10.71 13.57 -11.43
C VAL A 47 -11.39 13.19 -12.75
N PRO A 48 -10.76 13.43 -13.91
CA PRO A 48 -11.20 12.89 -15.20
C PRO A 48 -11.27 11.35 -15.18
N ASP A 49 -11.96 10.76 -16.17
CA ASP A 49 -11.92 9.32 -16.37
C ASP A 49 -10.48 8.83 -16.58
N ARG A 50 -10.13 7.64 -16.05
CA ARG A 50 -8.78 7.07 -16.16
C ARG A 50 -8.28 6.91 -17.59
N SER A 51 -9.18 6.73 -18.56
CA SER A 51 -8.83 6.69 -19.99
C SER A 51 -8.26 8.01 -20.52
N ARG A 52 -8.45 9.11 -19.77
CA ARG A 52 -7.92 10.45 -20.06
C ARG A 52 -6.74 10.83 -19.15
N MET A 53 -6.20 9.89 -18.38
CA MET A 53 -5.08 10.10 -17.46
C MET A 53 -3.90 9.21 -17.85
N THR A 54 -2.71 9.55 -17.36
CA THR A 54 -1.48 8.80 -17.60
C THR A 54 -1.28 7.77 -16.49
N LEU A 55 -1.08 6.50 -16.84
CA LEU A 55 -0.57 5.49 -15.89
C LEU A 55 0.92 5.78 -15.63
N CYS A 56 1.22 6.24 -14.42
CA CYS A 56 2.56 6.68 -14.05
C CYS A 56 3.33 5.61 -13.29
N ASP A 57 2.63 4.80 -12.49
CA ASP A 57 3.25 3.81 -11.63
C ASP A 57 2.34 2.59 -11.40
N ILE A 58 2.97 1.42 -11.27
CA ILE A 58 2.34 0.17 -10.84
C ILE A 58 3.26 -0.42 -9.77
N HIS A 59 2.79 -0.44 -8.53
CA HIS A 59 3.46 -1.13 -7.44
C HIS A 59 2.51 -2.09 -6.75
N PHE A 60 3.08 -3.08 -6.07
CA PHE A 60 2.31 -4.01 -5.26
C PHE A 60 2.96 -4.17 -3.90
N HIS A 61 2.13 -4.45 -2.91
CA HIS A 61 2.57 -4.88 -1.59
C HIS A 61 2.29 -6.38 -1.45
N LYS A 62 3.22 -7.09 -0.81
CA LYS A 62 2.90 -8.41 -0.25
C LYS A 62 2.02 -8.16 0.98
N ASN A 63 0.88 -8.82 1.05
CA ASN A 63 -0.24 -8.58 1.97
C ASN A 63 -1.01 -7.29 1.67
N ALA A 64 -2.20 -7.15 2.28
CA ALA A 64 -2.96 -5.90 2.21
C ALA A 64 -2.25 -4.79 3.02
N GLU A 65 -2.13 -3.59 2.47
CA GLU A 65 -1.59 -2.42 3.15
C GLU A 65 -2.50 -1.97 4.31
N HIS A 66 -3.80 -2.22 4.18
CA HIS A 66 -4.82 -1.77 5.12
C HIS A 66 -5.65 -2.93 5.67
N ARG A 67 -6.17 -2.74 6.88
CA ARG A 67 -7.13 -3.66 7.51
C ARG A 67 -8.50 -3.44 6.89
N GLY A 68 -9.15 -4.51 6.47
CA GLY A 68 -10.56 -4.45 6.08
C GLY A 68 -11.03 -5.72 5.37
N GLY A 69 -12.34 -5.98 5.41
CA GLY A 69 -12.93 -7.20 4.84
C GLY A 69 -12.28 -8.45 5.41
N ASP A 70 -11.78 -9.33 4.54
CA ASP A 70 -11.11 -10.58 4.92
C ASP A 70 -9.60 -10.40 5.24
N PHE A 71 -9.12 -9.17 5.42
CA PHE A 71 -7.72 -8.87 5.70
C PHE A 71 -7.57 -8.16 7.05
N THR A 72 -7.55 -8.91 8.15
CA THR A 72 -7.56 -8.32 9.50
C THR A 72 -6.43 -8.79 10.41
N THR A 73 -5.76 -9.90 10.10
CA THR A 73 -4.58 -10.36 10.84
C THR A 73 -3.34 -9.57 10.45
N PHE A 74 -2.78 -8.79 11.39
CA PHE A 74 -1.55 -8.02 11.15
C PHE A 74 -0.32 -8.94 10.99
N ALA A 75 0.38 -8.83 9.86
CA ALA A 75 1.57 -9.64 9.55
C ALA A 75 2.81 -9.26 10.38
N GLY A 76 2.76 -8.14 11.10
CA GLY A 76 3.86 -7.58 11.88
C GLY A 76 4.55 -6.41 11.19
N ASN A 77 5.58 -5.84 11.82
CA ASN A 77 6.25 -4.63 11.32
C ASN A 77 7.22 -4.88 10.14
N GLY A 78 7.37 -6.14 9.71
CA GLY A 78 8.29 -6.49 8.63
C GLY A 78 9.73 -6.03 8.91
N ASP A 79 10.33 -5.32 7.96
CA ASP A 79 11.68 -4.72 8.07
C ASP A 79 11.69 -3.27 8.61
N GLY A 80 10.51 -2.73 8.94
CA GLY A 80 10.33 -1.34 9.33
C GLY A 80 10.63 -0.31 8.21
N ARG A 81 10.62 -0.74 6.95
CA ARG A 81 10.72 0.10 5.74
C ARG A 81 9.51 -0.07 4.81
N GLY A 82 8.55 -0.90 5.20
CA GLY A 82 7.33 -1.19 4.42
C GLY A 82 7.34 -2.57 3.79
N TYR A 83 8.43 -3.33 3.92
CA TYR A 83 8.52 -4.69 3.39
C TYR A 83 8.11 -5.73 4.44
N GLY A 84 7.32 -6.74 4.07
CA GLY A 84 6.89 -7.83 4.96
C GLY A 84 5.93 -7.42 6.09
N THR A 85 5.16 -6.35 5.87
CA THR A 85 4.14 -5.82 6.79
C THR A 85 2.73 -6.02 6.22
N GLY A 86 1.73 -5.33 6.75
CA GLY A 86 0.35 -5.34 6.23
C GLY A 86 -0.55 -6.35 6.93
N PHE A 87 -1.63 -6.74 6.27
CA PHE A 87 -2.67 -7.64 6.79
C PHE A 87 -2.83 -8.87 5.89
N LEU A 88 -2.82 -10.03 6.53
CA LEU A 88 -2.97 -11.33 5.90
C LEU A 88 -4.45 -11.58 5.56
N TYR A 89 -4.68 -12.42 4.54
CA TYR A 89 -6.00 -12.96 4.28
C TYR A 89 -6.39 -13.96 5.38
N ASP A 90 -7.56 -13.76 5.98
CA ASP A 90 -8.09 -14.55 7.08
C ASP A 90 -8.96 -15.73 6.62
N GLY A 91 -9.29 -15.79 5.32
CA GLY A 91 -10.08 -16.87 4.76
C GLY A 91 -9.29 -18.17 4.56
N ARG A 92 -10.01 -19.22 4.19
CA ARG A 92 -9.42 -20.53 3.88
C ARG A 92 -9.09 -20.63 2.40
N LEU A 93 -7.86 -21.05 2.10
CA LEU A 93 -7.42 -21.38 0.75
C LEU A 93 -7.56 -22.88 0.52
N SER A 94 -8.00 -23.26 -0.68
CA SER A 94 -8.07 -24.66 -1.09
C SER A 94 -6.68 -25.25 -1.30
N ALA A 95 -6.58 -26.58 -1.26
CA ALA A 95 -5.33 -27.29 -1.58
C ALA A 95 -4.81 -26.97 -3.00
N ALA A 96 -5.71 -26.67 -3.95
CA ALA A 96 -5.33 -26.25 -5.30
C ALA A 96 -4.70 -24.85 -5.35
N GLU A 97 -5.18 -23.91 -4.52
CA GLU A 97 -4.65 -22.55 -4.42
C GLU A 97 -3.31 -22.51 -3.68
N LEU A 98 -3.05 -23.47 -2.78
CA LEU A 98 -1.78 -23.63 -2.07
C LEU A 98 -0.76 -24.49 -2.83
N ALA A 99 -1.11 -25.02 -4.00
CA ALA A 99 -0.22 -25.89 -4.76
C ALA A 99 1.04 -25.14 -5.23
N LEU A 100 2.20 -25.80 -5.08
CA LEU A 100 3.50 -25.24 -5.47
C LEU A 100 3.52 -24.75 -6.92
N ARG A 101 4.19 -23.61 -7.13
CA ARG A 101 4.45 -23.07 -8.46
C ARG A 101 5.72 -23.72 -9.01
N GLN A 102 5.73 -23.98 -10.32
CA GLN A 102 6.91 -24.50 -11.02
C GLN A 102 8.00 -23.43 -11.23
N ARG A 103 7.64 -22.16 -11.09
CA ARG A 103 8.53 -21.02 -11.32
C ARG A 103 8.39 -20.01 -10.19
N PRO A 104 9.50 -19.43 -9.72
CA PRO A 104 9.48 -18.39 -8.72
C PRO A 104 8.85 -17.11 -9.28
N VAL A 105 8.17 -16.36 -8.42
CA VAL A 105 7.58 -15.05 -8.72
C VAL A 105 8.21 -14.01 -7.80
N GLY A 106 8.77 -12.93 -8.34
CA GLY A 106 9.37 -11.84 -7.53
C GLY A 106 10.84 -12.05 -7.10
N SER A 107 11.55 -13.04 -7.65
CA SER A 107 12.89 -13.46 -7.22
C SER A 107 14.00 -12.39 -7.30
N ASN A 108 13.79 -11.27 -7.99
CA ASN A 108 14.83 -10.26 -8.20
C ASN A 108 14.95 -9.22 -7.07
N THR A 109 14.03 -9.24 -6.08
CA THR A 109 13.97 -8.25 -4.99
C THR A 109 14.19 -8.83 -3.59
N GLY A 110 14.57 -10.10 -3.49
CA GLY A 110 14.91 -10.77 -2.22
C GLY A 110 13.79 -11.58 -1.57
N ASP A 111 12.56 -11.45 -2.06
CA ASP A 111 11.39 -12.14 -1.51
C ASP A 111 10.49 -12.68 -2.62
N GLU A 112 10.45 -14.00 -2.71
CA GLU A 112 9.58 -14.74 -3.61
C GLU A 112 8.13 -14.74 -3.08
N LEU A 113 7.18 -14.53 -3.98
CA LEU A 113 5.76 -14.78 -3.70
C LEU A 113 5.50 -16.28 -3.78
N ILE A 114 5.04 -16.85 -2.68
CA ILE A 114 4.68 -18.26 -2.57
C ILE A 114 3.15 -18.44 -2.55
N PRO A 115 2.63 -19.62 -2.93
CA PRO A 115 1.21 -19.93 -2.76
C PRO A 115 0.75 -19.65 -1.33
N GLY A 116 -0.37 -18.95 -1.19
CA GLY A 116 -0.90 -18.50 0.10
C GLY A 116 -0.54 -17.07 0.46
N ASP A 117 0.49 -16.49 -0.15
CA ASP A 117 0.70 -15.05 -0.09
C ASP A 117 -0.47 -14.31 -0.76
N THR A 118 -0.70 -13.08 -0.31
CA THR A 118 -1.62 -12.16 -0.97
C THR A 118 -0.84 -10.96 -1.48
N ILE A 119 -1.37 -10.32 -2.52
CA ILE A 119 -0.82 -9.07 -3.04
C ILE A 119 -1.90 -8.02 -3.14
N GLU A 120 -1.59 -6.80 -2.76
CA GLU A 120 -2.36 -5.60 -3.09
C GLU A 120 -1.66 -4.87 -4.22
N ILE A 121 -2.38 -4.55 -5.30
CA ILE A 121 -1.81 -3.87 -6.47
C ILE A 121 -2.41 -2.47 -6.56
N HIS A 122 -1.54 -1.48 -6.68
CA HIS A 122 -1.91 -0.09 -6.91
C HIS A 122 -1.61 0.29 -8.36
N PHE A 123 -2.63 0.79 -9.04
CA PHE A 123 -2.49 1.48 -10.32
C PHE A 123 -2.60 2.97 -10.08
N VAL A 124 -1.50 3.70 -10.32
CA VAL A 124 -1.41 5.13 -10.03
C VAL A 124 -1.56 5.92 -11.32
N PHE A 125 -2.67 6.65 -11.43
CA PHE A 125 -2.94 7.52 -12.57
C PHE A 125 -2.70 8.97 -12.20
N SER A 126 -2.18 9.77 -13.14
CA SER A 126 -1.95 11.20 -12.98
C SER A 126 -2.52 12.00 -14.16
N THR A 127 -3.02 13.19 -13.88
CA THR A 127 -3.41 14.18 -14.90
C THR A 127 -2.20 14.96 -15.44
N VAL A 128 -1.01 14.78 -14.86
CA VAL A 128 0.21 15.43 -15.33
C VAL A 128 0.78 14.64 -16.50
N SER A 129 1.03 15.33 -17.61
CA SER A 129 1.73 14.79 -18.78
C SER A 129 3.24 14.92 -18.58
N GLY A 130 3.91 13.79 -18.34
CA GLY A 130 5.38 13.71 -18.28
C GLY A 130 5.92 13.20 -16.95
N GLY A 131 6.62 12.05 -17.00
CA GLY A 131 7.38 11.49 -15.89
C GLY A 131 6.91 10.12 -15.42
N ARG A 132 7.49 9.05 -15.98
CA ARG A 132 7.63 7.77 -15.26
C ARG A 132 8.76 7.97 -14.26
N ASP A 133 8.47 8.52 -13.10
CA ASP A 133 9.43 8.44 -12.01
C ASP A 133 9.39 7.02 -11.45
N ARG A 134 10.57 6.40 -11.43
CA ARG A 134 10.78 5.02 -10.99
C ARG A 134 10.46 4.94 -9.49
N GLY A 135 9.25 4.52 -9.15
CA GLY A 135 8.93 3.90 -7.85
C GLY A 135 9.14 4.76 -6.59
N THR A 136 9.28 6.07 -6.71
CA THR A 136 9.24 6.99 -5.56
C THR A 136 8.08 7.94 -5.78
N ALA A 137 7.27 8.15 -4.74
CA ALA A 137 6.20 9.13 -4.70
C ALA A 137 6.53 10.35 -5.55
N LEU A 138 5.67 10.65 -6.53
CA LEU A 138 5.76 11.79 -7.44
C LEU A 138 6.41 12.98 -6.71
N GLU A 139 7.65 13.31 -7.05
CA GLU A 139 8.29 14.55 -6.61
C GLU A 139 7.45 15.67 -7.23
N ILE A 140 6.55 16.25 -6.43
CA ILE A 140 5.79 17.43 -6.82
C ILE A 140 6.80 18.57 -6.89
N SER A 141 7.45 18.72 -8.04
CA SER A 141 8.28 19.89 -8.34
C SER A 141 7.45 21.14 -8.03
N SER A 142 8.12 22.11 -7.42
CA SER A 142 7.60 23.28 -6.70
C SER A 142 6.73 24.27 -7.51
N GLY A 143 6.23 23.87 -8.68
CA GLY A 143 5.41 24.70 -9.58
C GLY A 143 3.94 24.27 -9.73
N MET A 144 3.52 23.06 -9.32
CA MET A 144 2.12 22.62 -9.46
C MET A 144 1.37 22.63 -8.13
N LYS A 145 0.44 23.57 -7.99
CA LYS A 145 -0.56 23.57 -6.91
C LYS A 145 -1.53 22.40 -7.12
N TYR A 146 -1.26 21.31 -6.41
CA TYR A 146 -2.16 20.18 -6.13
C TYR A 146 -2.53 19.26 -7.33
N PRO A 147 -1.61 18.40 -7.82
CA PRO A 147 -2.02 17.29 -8.67
C PRO A 147 -2.92 16.34 -7.85
N VAL A 148 -4.13 16.07 -8.35
CA VAL A 148 -4.98 15.00 -7.77
C VAL A 148 -4.54 13.69 -8.39
N ILE A 149 -3.96 12.81 -7.58
CA ILE A 149 -3.45 11.50 -7.99
C ILE A 149 -4.45 10.44 -7.51
N PRO A 150 -5.37 9.98 -8.37
CA PRO A 150 -6.21 8.85 -8.03
C PRO A 150 -5.37 7.56 -8.01
N THR A 151 -5.21 6.99 -6.82
CA THR A 151 -4.77 5.61 -6.67
C THR A 151 -6.00 4.71 -6.67
N LYS A 152 -6.05 3.75 -7.60
CA LYS A 152 -6.99 2.62 -7.46
C LYS A 152 -6.20 1.47 -6.86
N SER A 153 -6.40 1.23 -5.57
CA SER A 153 -6.08 -0.06 -4.95
C SER A 153 -7.11 -1.08 -5.45
N ALA A 154 -6.64 -2.20 -5.99
CA ALA A 154 -7.46 -3.40 -6.07
C ALA A 154 -7.32 -4.12 -4.71
N ASN A 155 -8.45 -4.52 -4.11
CA ASN A 155 -8.46 -5.35 -2.89
C ASN A 155 -7.42 -6.47 -3.02
N ALA A 156 -6.69 -6.74 -1.94
CA ALA A 156 -5.68 -7.77 -1.94
C ALA A 156 -6.26 -9.09 -2.45
N GLN A 157 -5.52 -9.76 -3.34
CA GLN A 157 -5.91 -11.04 -3.91
C GLN A 157 -4.86 -12.08 -3.55
N ALA A 158 -5.32 -13.29 -3.23
CA ALA A 158 -4.42 -14.42 -3.05
C ALA A 158 -3.66 -14.69 -4.35
N VAL A 159 -2.36 -14.96 -4.25
CA VAL A 159 -1.55 -15.41 -5.38
C VAL A 159 -2.00 -16.82 -5.74
N LYS A 160 -2.77 -16.94 -6.81
CA LYS A 160 -3.28 -18.22 -7.32
C LYS A 160 -2.35 -18.82 -8.39
N LYS A 161 -2.50 -20.12 -8.63
CA LYS A 161 -1.80 -20.88 -9.67
C LYS A 161 -2.17 -20.40 -11.07
#